data_AF-G5E205-F1
#
_entry.id   AF-G5E205-F1
#
_cell.length_a   1.000
_cell.length_b   1.000
_cell.length_c   1.000
_cell.angle_alpha   90.00
_cell.angle_beta   90.00
_cell.angle_gamma   90.00
#
_symmetry.space_group_name_H-M   'P 1'
#
loop_
_entity.id
_entity.type
_entity.pdbx_description
1 polymer ?
#
loop_
_entity_poly.entity_id
_entity_poly.type
_entity_poly.pdbx_seq_one_letter_code
_entity_poly.pdbx_strand_id
1 'polypeptide(L)'
;GRSINLALSYRGLQALKAIGLDDKIATMGIPMRARLIHSYGKQHQYILSVDRANLNKELLNAAGFEDCLVFSELMDQYQNN
;
A
#
# COMPACT_ATOMS: atom_id res chain seq x y z
N GLY A 1 -8.69 -15.49 -2.72
CA GLY A 1 -8.00 -14.62 -1.74
C GLY A 1 -7.50 -13.37 -2.43
N ARG A 2 -7.44 -12.23 -1.74
CA ARG A 2 -6.82 -10.99 -2.25
C ARG A 2 -5.37 -10.92 -1.77
N SER A 3 -4.48 -10.31 -2.55
CA SER A 3 -3.05 -10.19 -2.20
C SER A 3 -2.84 -9.50 -0.86
N ILE A 4 -1.87 -9.97 -0.07
CA ILE A 4 -1.46 -9.32 1.18
C ILE A 4 -0.77 -7.98 0.84
N ASN A 5 0.18 -8.01 -0.10
CA ASN A 5 0.88 -6.82 -0.58
C ASN A 5 0.42 -6.42 -1.99
N LEU A 6 0.56 -5.13 -2.29
CA LEU A 6 0.32 -4.52 -3.60
C LEU A 6 1.62 -3.89 -4.12
N ALA A 7 1.84 -3.96 -5.43
CA ALA A 7 2.88 -3.19 -6.10
C ALA A 7 2.37 -1.77 -6.41
N LEU A 8 2.90 -0.78 -5.69
CA LEU A 8 2.65 0.64 -5.91
C LEU A 8 3.66 1.20 -6.91
N SER A 9 3.15 1.73 -8.01
CA SER A 9 3.96 2.38 -9.07
C SER A 9 4.06 3.90 -8.85
N TYR A 10 4.86 4.56 -9.68
CA TYR A 10 4.97 6.02 -9.72
C TYR A 10 3.60 6.71 -9.81
N ARG A 11 2.66 6.21 -10.62
CA ARG A 11 1.32 6.82 -10.77
C ARG A 11 0.53 6.80 -9.45
N GLY A 12 0.61 5.69 -8.72
CA GLY A 12 -0.05 5.57 -7.42
C GLY A 12 0.57 6.52 -6.40
N LEU A 13 1.90 6.66 -6.40
CA LEU A 13 2.59 7.60 -5.53
C LEU A 13 2.22 9.06 -5.85
N GLN A 14 2.11 9.42 -7.13
CA GLN A 14 1.66 10.76 -7.55
C GLN A 14 0.21 11.05 -7.13
N ALA A 15 -0.67 10.04 -7.15
CA ALA A 15 -2.03 10.19 -6.65
C ALA A 15 -2.05 10.42 -5.12
N LEU A 16 -1.21 9.70 -4.37
CA LEU A 16 -1.06 9.89 -2.93
C LEU A 16 -0.47 11.26 -2.59
N LYS A 17 0.44 11.76 -3.42
CA LYS A 17 1.01 13.10 -3.27
C LYS A 17 -0.04 14.21 -3.38
N ALA A 18 -1.03 14.03 -4.24
CA ALA A 18 -2.12 14.99 -4.38
C ALA A 18 -2.98 15.13 -3.12
N ILE A 19 -2.92 14.15 -2.21
CA ILE A 19 -3.63 14.15 -0.92
C ILE A 19 -2.66 14.18 0.29
N GLY A 20 -1.37 14.43 0.06
CA GLY A 20 -0.36 14.54 1.12
C GLY A 20 0.00 13.24 1.86
N LEU A 21 -0.26 12.08 1.26
CA LEU A 21 0.03 10.76 1.86
C LEU A 21 1.27 10.06 1.29
N ASP A 22 1.93 10.64 0.28
CA ASP A 22 3.05 10.02 -0.42
C ASP A 22 4.20 9.65 0.51
N ASP A 23 4.67 10.56 1.36
CA ASP A 23 5.79 10.30 2.27
C ASP A 23 5.48 9.19 3.29
N LYS A 24 4.25 9.20 3.83
CA LYS A 24 3.81 8.20 4.80
C LYS A 24 3.74 6.81 4.18
N ILE A 25 3.11 6.68 3.01
CA ILE A 25 3.00 5.39 2.31
C ILE A 25 4.36 4.92 1.78
N ALA A 26 5.21 5.82 1.28
CA ALA A 26 6.54 5.49 0.80
C ALA A 26 7.44 4.92 1.91
N THR A 27 7.34 5.47 3.12
CA THR A 27 8.11 5.02 4.29
C THR A 27 7.71 3.60 4.73
N MET A 28 6.44 3.22 4.56
CA MET A 28 5.95 1.87 4.86
C MET A 28 6.22 0.85 3.75
N GLY A 29 6.56 1.31 2.54
CA GLY A 29 6.76 0.46 1.39
C GLY A 29 8.18 -0.11 1.29
N ILE A 30 8.30 -1.34 0.79
CA ILE A 30 9.59 -1.96 0.49
C ILE A 30 9.95 -1.67 -0.98
N PRO A 31 11.07 -0.99 -1.27
CA PRO A 31 11.46 -0.68 -2.63
C PRO A 31 11.92 -1.94 -3.38
N MET A 32 11.26 -2.24 -4.49
CA MET A 32 11.60 -3.31 -5.43
C MET A 32 12.30 -2.71 -6.65
N ARG A 33 13.63 -2.68 -6.62
CA ARG A 33 14.48 -2.04 -7.64
C ARG A 33 14.64 -2.84 -8.93
N ALA A 34 14.37 -4.13 -8.88
CA ALA A 34 14.47 -5.00 -10.03
C ALA A 34 13.45 -6.13 -9.91
N ARG A 35 13.02 -6.67 -11.05
CA ARG A 35 12.46 -8.00 -11.06
C ARG A 35 13.63 -8.98 -10.95
N LEU A 36 13.54 -9.92 -10.02
CA LEU A 36 14.45 -11.06 -9.99
C LEU A 36 14.06 -12.02 -11.14
N ILE A 37 14.39 -11.61 -12.37
CA ILE A 37 14.60 -12.53 -13.49
C ILE A 37 16.07 -12.94 -13.38
N HIS A 38 16.46 -14.14 -13.77
CA HIS A 38 17.87 -14.52 -13.92
C HIS A 38 18.51 -13.74 -15.11
N SER A 39 18.55 -12.41 -15.05
CA SER A 39 19.25 -11.45 -15.91
C SER A 39 19.02 -10.00 -15.40
N TYR A 40 20.00 -9.13 -15.64
CA TYR A 40 20.25 -7.84 -14.98
C TYR A 40 19.11 -6.78 -15.07
N GLY A 41 18.78 -6.14 -13.94
CA GLY A 41 17.79 -5.05 -13.84
C GLY A 41 18.38 -3.63 -13.98
N LYS A 42 17.52 -2.62 -14.20
CA LYS A 42 17.91 -1.19 -14.33
C LYS A 42 18.00 -0.50 -12.96
N GLN A 43 19.06 0.29 -12.75
CA GLN A 43 19.50 0.79 -11.43
C GLN A 43 18.73 1.99 -10.85
N HIS A 44 17.81 2.64 -11.59
CA HIS A 44 17.27 3.97 -11.20
C HIS A 44 15.74 4.07 -11.10
N GLN A 45 15.00 2.97 -11.25
CA GLN A 45 13.54 2.96 -11.09
C GLN A 45 13.15 1.83 -10.17
N TYR A 46 12.20 2.07 -9.28
CA TYR A 46 11.65 1.06 -8.40
C TYR A 46 10.14 1.20 -8.29
N ILE A 47 9.49 0.09 -7.99
CA ILE A 47 8.11 0.05 -7.50
C ILE A 47 8.15 -0.25 -6.00
N LEU A 48 7.14 0.14 -5.25
CA LEU A 48 7.05 -0.12 -3.81
C LEU A 48 6.14 -1.32 -3.57
N SER A 49 6.56 -2.29 -2.77
CA SER A 49 5.66 -3.30 -2.19
C SER A 49 5.05 -2.70 -0.93
N VAL A 50 3.73 -2.51 -0.92
CA VAL A 50 3.00 -1.94 0.22
C VAL A 50 1.99 -2.95 0.75
N ASP A 51 1.79 -2.99 2.06
CA ASP A 51 0.75 -3.81 2.67
C ASP A 51 -0.64 -3.25 2.33
N ARG A 52 -1.53 -4.11 1.83
CA ARG A 52 -2.87 -3.70 1.36
C ARG A 52 -3.75 -3.22 2.51
N ALA A 53 -3.68 -3.87 3.67
CA ALA A 53 -4.54 -3.55 4.80
C ALA A 53 -4.15 -2.18 5.39
N ASN A 54 -2.86 -1.94 5.61
CA ASN A 54 -2.33 -0.67 6.08
C ASN A 54 -2.59 0.46 5.08
N LEU A 55 -2.39 0.24 3.77
CA LEU A 55 -2.70 1.27 2.78
C LEU A 55 -4.18 1.69 2.85
N ASN A 56 -5.10 0.72 2.92
CA ASN A 56 -6.52 1.02 3.04
C ASN A 56 -6.87 1.73 4.34
N LYS A 57 -6.27 1.31 5.46
CA LYS A 57 -6.45 1.96 6.77
C LYS A 57 -6.06 3.43 6.71
N GLU A 58 -4.91 3.74 6.13
CA GLU A 58 -4.44 5.12 5.98
C GLU A 58 -5.36 5.96 5.08
N LEU A 59 -5.87 5.37 3.99
CA LEU A 59 -6.81 6.06 3.11
C LEU A 59 -8.15 6.35 3.80
N LEU A 60 -8.67 5.42 4.60
CA LEU A 60 -9.92 5.61 5.36
C LEU A 60 -9.75 6.67 6.46
N ASN A 61 -8.63 6.64 7.18
CA ASN A 61 -8.28 7.67 8.16
C ASN A 61 -8.18 9.05 7.51
N ALA A 62 -7.48 9.15 6.38
CA ALA A 62 -7.33 10.42 5.65
C ALA A 62 -8.66 10.96 5.11
N ALA A 63 -9.62 10.09 4.85
CA ALA A 63 -10.98 10.48 4.43
C ALA A 63 -11.91 10.84 5.61
N GLY A 64 -11.41 10.85 6.85
CA GLY A 64 -12.17 11.24 8.03
C GLY A 64 -13.02 10.12 8.62
N PHE A 65 -12.78 8.87 8.23
CA PHE A 65 -13.46 7.71 8.80
C PHE A 65 -12.64 7.10 9.95
N GLU A 66 -12.44 7.88 11.02
CA GLU A 66 -11.66 7.41 12.18
C GLU A 66 -12.30 6.19 12.88
N ASP A 67 -13.62 6.02 12.77
CA ASP A 67 -14.39 4.88 13.30
C ASP A 67 -14.34 3.62 12.40
N CYS A 68 -13.64 3.64 11.26
CA CYS A 68 -13.52 2.46 10.40
C CYS A 68 -12.75 1.30 11.04
N LEU A 69 -12.08 1.52 12.18
CA LEU A 69 -11.46 0.46 12.97
C LEU A 69 -12.48 -0.60 13.42
N VAL A 70 -13.68 -0.16 13.82
CA VAL A 70 -14.78 -1.07 14.20
C VAL A 70 -15.24 -1.88 12.99
N PHE A 71 -15.27 -1.26 11.81
CA PHE A 71 -15.63 -1.96 10.57
C PHE A 71 -14.53 -2.94 10.12
N SER A 72 -13.24 -2.61 10.28
CA SER A 72 -12.16 -3.56 10.01
C SER A 72 -12.14 -4.71 11.01
N GLU A 73 -12.37 -4.46 12.30
CA GLU A 73 -12.49 -5.52 13.31
C GLU A 73 -13.70 -6.41 13.04
N LEU A 74 -14.85 -5.84 12.67
CA LEU A 74 -16.04 -6.58 12.24
C LEU A 74 -15.79 -7.40 10.96
N MET A 75 -15.06 -6.84 9.99
CA MET A 75 -14.77 -7.52 8.73
C MET A 75 -13.69 -8.60 8.90
N ASP A 76 -12.71 -8.40 9.77
CA ASP A 76 -11.73 -9.41 10.17
C ASP A 76 -12.39 -10.54 10.97
N GLN A 77 -13.38 -10.22 11.82
CA GLN A 77 -14.25 -11.23 12.45
C GLN A 77 -15.11 -11.98 11.44
N TYR A 78 -15.59 -11.32 10.37
CA TYR A 78 -16.42 -11.95 9.33
C TYR A 78 -15.61 -12.81 8.34
N GLN A 79 -14.32 -12.51 8.11
CA GLN A 79 -13.44 -13.30 7.23
C GLN A 79 -12.79 -14.51 7.93
N ASN A 80 -12.82 -14.57 9.27
CA ASN A 80 -12.28 -15.67 10.07
C ASN A 80 -13.35 -16.67 10.56
N ASN A 81 -14.59 -16.58 10.05
CA ASN A 81 -15.64 -17.60 10.10
C ASN A 81 -15.94 -18.12 8.68
#